data_AF-A0A1W9WD72-F1
#
_entry.id   AF-A0A1W9WD72-F1
#
_cell.length_a   1.000
_cell.length_b   1.000
_cell.length_c   1.000
_cell.angle_alpha   90.00
_cell.angle_beta   90.00
_cell.angle_gamma   90.00
#
_symmetry.space_group_name_H-M   'P 1'
#
loop_
_entity.id
_entity.type
_entity.pdbx_description
1 polymer ?
#
loop_
_entity_poly.entity_id
_entity_poly.type
_entity_poly.pdbx_seq_one_letter_code
_entity_poly.pdbx_strand_id
1 'polypeptide(L)'
;MESIENKVGKIIRAKKQTLATAESCTGGLLGHRLTNISGSSSFFMGGVISYSNEVKESLLNVDSQTLDEYGAVSSEVAKHMATGVRILFKTDYGISITGIAGPDGGTVDKPVGLVYIGLATRQKVMYKKYVWTGDRVSNKENSVEAALTAIYQLLTMNKLQFINEPIRVKATMDDGYFHPQKITWREQIYTVVTVGRQWATDDGTHILVEVHDGSRMEVRLDCGFRWNLDKYWANVLIA
;
A
#
# COMPACT_ATOMS: atom_id res chain seq x y z
N MET A 1 -7.65 16.86 13.39
CA MET A 1 -7.33 15.45 13.10
C MET A 1 -5.86 15.40 12.67
N GLU A 2 -5.06 14.43 13.14
CA GLU A 2 -3.64 14.32 12.74
C GLU A 2 -3.53 14.02 11.24
N SER A 3 -2.69 14.77 10.52
CA SER A 3 -2.50 14.61 9.07
C SER A 3 -1.76 13.31 8.74
N ILE A 4 -1.94 12.79 7.52
CA ILE A 4 -1.41 11.48 7.14
C ILE A 4 0.12 11.43 7.10
N GLU A 5 0.76 12.51 6.66
CA GLU A 5 2.22 12.63 6.63
C GLU A 5 2.80 12.62 8.06
N ASN A 6 2.12 13.23 9.04
CA ASN A 6 2.52 13.18 10.44
C ASN A 6 2.45 11.74 10.99
N LYS A 7 1.38 11.00 10.65
CA LYS A 7 1.25 9.58 11.01
C LYS A 7 2.36 8.73 10.41
N VAL A 8 2.66 8.93 9.12
CA VAL A 8 3.76 8.25 8.42
C VAL A 8 5.09 8.55 9.12
N GLY A 9 5.44 9.84 9.28
CA GLY A 9 6.69 10.24 9.92
C GLY A 9 6.83 9.73 11.34
N LYS A 10 5.74 9.68 12.12
CA LYS A 10 5.74 9.09 13.46
C LYS A 10 6.09 7.60 13.45
N ILE A 11 5.49 6.81 12.55
CA ILE A 11 5.74 5.37 12.48
C ILE A 11 7.17 5.07 12.00
N ILE A 12 7.64 5.76 10.96
CA ILE A 12 8.99 5.55 10.42
C ILE A 12 10.05 5.89 11.47
N ARG A 13 9.91 7.02 12.17
CA ARG A 13 10.81 7.42 13.27
C ARG A 13 10.80 6.41 14.41
N ALA A 14 9.63 5.94 14.83
CA ALA A 14 9.51 4.95 15.90
C ALA A 14 10.22 3.63 15.56
N LYS A 15 10.25 3.25 14.27
CA LYS A 15 10.98 2.07 13.78
C LYS A 15 12.46 2.32 13.50
N LYS A 16 12.96 3.56 13.67
CA LYS A 16 14.32 4.00 13.25
C LYS A 16 14.62 3.68 11.79
N GLN A 17 13.62 3.82 10.93
CA GLN A 17 13.74 3.54 9.50
C GLN A 17 13.81 4.83 8.70
N THR A 18 14.08 4.71 7.39
CA THR A 18 14.22 5.86 6.48
C THR A 18 13.42 5.73 5.19
N LEU A 19 13.10 6.86 4.57
CA LEU A 19 12.30 7.03 3.37
C LEU A 19 12.98 7.98 2.38
N ALA A 20 12.90 7.67 1.08
CA ALA A 20 13.26 8.57 -0.01
C ALA A 20 12.17 8.58 -1.10
N THR A 21 12.10 9.65 -1.90
CA THR A 21 11.04 9.88 -2.89
C THR A 21 11.57 10.08 -4.31
N ALA A 22 10.93 9.50 -5.32
CA ALA A 22 11.16 9.79 -6.73
C ALA A 22 9.89 10.40 -7.36
N GLU A 23 9.96 11.63 -7.82
CA GLU A 23 8.79 12.38 -8.28
C GLU A 23 8.94 12.81 -9.74
N SER A 24 7.94 12.50 -10.56
CA SER A 24 7.82 13.04 -11.92
C SER A 24 6.72 14.11 -11.94
N CYS A 25 5.45 13.73 -12.19
CA CYS A 25 4.37 14.69 -12.38
C CYS A 25 4.04 15.57 -11.17
N THR A 26 4.40 15.16 -9.96
CA THR A 26 4.18 15.93 -8.72
C THR A 26 5.23 17.01 -8.47
N GLY A 27 6.41 16.92 -9.12
CA GLY A 27 7.42 17.98 -9.12
C GLY A 27 7.97 18.35 -7.74
N GLY A 28 8.08 17.40 -6.81
CA GLY A 28 8.61 17.63 -5.47
C GLY A 28 7.55 17.86 -4.39
N LEU A 29 6.26 17.79 -4.74
CA LEU A 29 5.16 18.05 -3.80
C LEU A 29 5.09 17.00 -2.66
N LEU A 30 5.47 15.74 -2.91
CA LEU A 30 5.54 14.73 -1.84
C LEU A 30 6.70 15.05 -0.89
N GLY A 31 7.88 15.37 -1.44
CA GLY A 31 9.03 15.84 -0.65
C GLY A 31 8.68 17.06 0.19
N HIS A 32 8.02 18.07 -0.41
CA HIS A 32 7.54 19.27 0.29
C HIS A 32 6.68 18.92 1.51
N ARG A 33 5.68 18.04 1.35
CA ARG A 33 4.82 17.63 2.47
C ARG A 33 5.57 16.86 3.55
N LEU A 34 6.50 15.98 3.19
CA LEU A 34 7.33 15.27 4.15
C LEU A 34 8.25 16.22 4.93
N THR A 35 8.81 17.24 4.27
CA THR A 35 9.69 18.23 4.91
C THR A 35 8.95 19.18 5.85
N ASN A 36 7.64 19.39 5.66
CA ASN A 36 6.82 20.19 6.58
C ASN A 36 6.62 19.54 7.96
N ILE A 37 7.00 18.26 8.12
CA ILE A 37 6.94 17.57 9.42
C ILE A 37 8.16 17.97 10.27
N SER A 38 7.92 18.44 11.48
CA SER A 38 9.01 18.73 12.43
C SER A 38 9.82 17.46 12.76
N GLY A 39 11.14 17.55 12.61
CA GLY A 39 12.08 16.44 12.76
C GLY A 39 12.13 15.49 11.57
N SER A 40 11.66 15.90 10.39
CA SER A 40 11.70 15.11 9.15
C SER A 40 13.09 14.62 8.76
N SER A 41 14.15 15.36 9.10
CA SER A 41 15.55 14.98 8.89
C SER A 41 15.94 13.64 9.52
N SER A 42 15.21 13.17 10.53
CA SER A 42 15.47 11.88 11.18
C SER A 42 14.98 10.66 10.37
N PHE A 43 14.15 10.86 9.33
CA PHE A 43 13.60 9.74 8.57
C PHE A 43 13.51 9.99 7.05
N PHE A 44 13.43 11.23 6.58
CA PHE A 44 13.37 11.55 5.17
C PHE A 44 14.75 11.94 4.66
N MET A 45 15.35 11.09 3.81
CA MET A 45 16.75 11.26 3.37
C MET A 45 16.91 12.14 2.13
N GLY A 46 15.82 12.35 1.39
CA GLY A 46 15.83 13.16 0.17
C GLY A 46 14.98 12.55 -0.93
N GLY A 47 15.05 13.16 -2.10
CA GLY A 47 14.34 12.68 -3.27
C GLY A 47 14.93 13.16 -4.58
N VAL A 48 14.49 12.52 -5.66
CA VAL A 48 14.84 12.87 -7.04
C VAL A 48 13.58 13.36 -7.75
N ILE A 49 13.66 14.54 -8.34
CA ILE A 49 12.64 14.99 -9.31
C ILE A 49 13.05 14.47 -10.69
N SER A 50 12.55 13.29 -11.07
CA SER A 50 12.92 12.57 -12.30
C SER A 50 11.90 12.82 -13.42
N TYR A 51 11.76 14.08 -13.84
CA TYR A 51 10.75 14.49 -14.80
C TYR A 51 11.00 13.90 -16.20
N SER A 52 12.23 13.96 -16.70
CA SER A 52 12.62 13.41 -18.01
C SER A 52 12.98 11.92 -17.93
N ASN A 53 13.11 11.25 -19.07
CA ASN A 53 13.54 9.85 -19.13
C ASN A 53 15.01 9.71 -18.75
N GLU A 54 15.85 10.64 -19.20
CA GLU A 54 17.28 10.65 -18.92
C GLU A 54 17.56 10.74 -17.41
N VAL A 55 16.75 11.48 -16.65
CA VAL A 55 16.89 11.53 -15.18
C VAL A 55 16.44 10.22 -14.53
N LYS A 56 15.39 9.56 -15.07
CA LYS A 56 14.95 8.24 -14.59
C LYS A 56 16.05 7.20 -14.81
N GLU A 57 16.71 7.22 -15.95
CA GLU A 57 17.80 6.31 -16.27
C GLU A 57 19.04 6.62 -15.43
N SER A 58 19.55 7.84 -15.49
CA SER A 58 20.85 8.21 -14.89
C SER A 58 20.88 8.22 -13.36
N LEU A 59 19.78 8.65 -12.71
CA LEU A 59 19.75 8.75 -11.24
C LEU A 59 19.03 7.60 -10.57
N LEU A 60 18.02 7.01 -11.23
CA LEU A 60 17.18 5.96 -10.65
C LEU A 60 17.43 4.59 -11.28
N ASN A 61 18.36 4.46 -12.23
CA ASN A 61 18.66 3.22 -12.95
C ASN A 61 17.40 2.55 -13.53
N VAL A 62 16.44 3.35 -14.01
CA VAL A 62 15.34 2.81 -14.80
C VAL A 62 15.91 2.30 -16.11
N ASP A 63 15.68 1.04 -16.44
CA ASP A 63 16.12 0.45 -17.71
C ASP A 63 15.47 1.15 -18.91
N SER A 64 16.31 1.58 -19.86
CA SER A 64 15.92 2.11 -21.16
C SER A 64 14.90 1.22 -21.88
N GLN A 65 15.08 -0.11 -21.86
CA GLN A 65 14.15 -1.04 -22.51
C GLN A 65 12.75 -0.97 -21.88
N THR A 66 12.68 -0.77 -20.56
CA THR A 66 11.40 -0.59 -19.86
C THR A 66 10.72 0.72 -20.26
N LEU A 67 11.49 1.78 -20.48
CA LEU A 67 10.95 3.07 -20.94
C LEU A 67 10.45 2.97 -22.39
N ASP A 68 11.16 2.26 -23.25
CA ASP A 68 10.80 2.07 -24.65
C ASP A 68 9.53 1.20 -24.79
N GLU A 69 9.43 0.10 -24.04
CA GLU A 69 8.31 -0.84 -24.13
C GLU A 69 7.05 -0.34 -23.43
N TYR A 70 7.18 0.18 -22.21
CA TYR A 70 6.03 0.53 -21.37
C TYR A 70 5.75 2.03 -21.31
N GLY A 71 6.70 2.88 -21.71
CA GLY A 71 6.64 4.33 -21.54
C GLY A 71 6.82 4.79 -20.08
N ALA A 72 7.14 6.07 -19.90
CA ALA A 72 7.42 6.67 -18.60
C ALA A 72 6.25 6.60 -17.58
N VAL A 73 5.03 6.46 -18.08
CA VAL A 73 3.81 6.34 -17.27
C VAL A 73 3.31 4.91 -17.35
N SER A 74 3.83 4.08 -16.44
CA SER A 74 3.60 2.63 -16.37
C SER A 74 3.88 2.10 -14.96
N SER A 75 3.41 0.88 -14.66
CA SER A 75 3.70 0.21 -13.40
C SER A 75 5.18 -0.16 -13.28
N GLU A 76 5.79 -0.56 -14.39
CA GLU A 76 7.16 -1.04 -14.50
C GLU A 76 8.13 0.10 -14.16
N VAL A 77 7.94 1.27 -14.79
CA VAL A 77 8.74 2.47 -14.50
C VAL A 77 8.51 2.96 -13.07
N ALA A 78 7.28 2.93 -12.56
CA ALA A 78 7.02 3.30 -11.17
C ALA A 78 7.78 2.39 -10.19
N LYS A 79 7.77 1.07 -10.40
CA LYS A 79 8.51 0.09 -9.58
C LYS A 79 10.02 0.29 -9.68
N HIS A 80 10.56 0.53 -10.87
CA HIS A 80 11.98 0.83 -11.07
C HIS A 80 12.38 2.13 -10.36
N MET A 81 11.62 3.22 -10.53
CA MET A 81 11.87 4.50 -9.86
C MET A 81 11.88 4.36 -8.32
N ALA A 82 10.93 3.61 -7.76
CA ALA A 82 10.83 3.40 -6.31
C ALA A 82 12.03 2.58 -5.79
N THR A 83 12.45 1.57 -6.55
CA THR A 83 13.63 0.76 -6.22
C THR A 83 14.91 1.55 -6.33
N GLY A 84 15.07 2.29 -7.43
CA GLY A 84 16.22 3.16 -7.70
C GLY A 84 16.43 4.18 -6.60
N VAL A 85 15.39 4.90 -6.20
CA VAL A 85 15.54 5.94 -5.18
C VAL A 85 15.85 5.37 -3.79
N ARG A 86 15.29 4.20 -3.47
CA ARG A 86 15.62 3.47 -2.24
C ARG A 86 17.09 3.10 -2.19
N ILE A 87 17.63 2.59 -3.30
CA ILE A 87 19.04 2.20 -3.41
C ILE A 87 19.94 3.43 -3.36
N LEU A 88 19.61 4.47 -4.13
CA LEU A 88 20.38 5.72 -4.23
C LEU A 88 20.61 6.36 -2.84
N PHE A 89 19.54 6.50 -2.07
CA PHE A 89 19.61 7.11 -0.73
C PHE A 89 19.85 6.09 0.40
N LYS A 90 20.03 4.81 0.07
CA LYS A 90 20.22 3.72 1.04
C LYS A 90 19.14 3.66 2.12
N THR A 91 17.88 3.86 1.73
CA THR A 91 16.75 3.91 2.65
C THR A 91 16.04 2.57 2.82
N ASP A 92 15.24 2.45 3.88
CA ASP A 92 14.39 1.28 4.07
C ASP A 92 13.21 1.26 3.10
N TYR A 93 12.70 2.45 2.77
CA TYR A 93 11.58 2.65 1.86
C TYR A 93 11.95 3.62 0.73
N GLY A 94 11.51 3.30 -0.49
CA GLY A 94 11.47 4.22 -1.61
C GLY A 94 10.06 4.30 -2.17
N ILE A 95 9.57 5.51 -2.44
CA ILE A 95 8.28 5.72 -3.10
C ILE A 95 8.49 6.52 -4.37
N SER A 96 7.74 6.18 -5.41
CA SER A 96 7.76 6.90 -6.68
C SER A 96 6.38 7.36 -7.11
N ILE A 97 6.32 8.45 -7.88
CA ILE A 97 5.11 8.91 -8.56
C ILE A 97 5.45 9.26 -10.01
N THR A 98 4.80 8.58 -10.96
CA THR A 98 4.85 8.90 -12.40
C THR A 98 3.45 8.92 -13.00
N GLY A 99 3.16 9.89 -13.87
CA GLY A 99 1.80 10.07 -14.37
C GLY A 99 1.62 11.30 -15.27
N ILE A 100 0.38 11.50 -15.71
CA ILE A 100 -0.03 12.56 -16.62
C ILE A 100 -0.95 13.51 -15.84
N ALA A 101 -0.41 14.62 -15.33
CA ALA A 101 -1.22 15.55 -14.54
C ALA A 101 -2.25 16.34 -15.38
N GLY A 102 -2.04 16.48 -16.70
CA GLY A 102 -2.88 17.28 -17.59
C GLY A 102 -2.44 18.74 -17.70
N PRO A 103 -3.17 19.60 -18.42
CA PRO A 103 -4.35 19.26 -19.20
C PRO A 103 -4.03 18.44 -20.45
N ASP A 104 -2.78 18.47 -20.93
CA ASP A 104 -2.32 17.75 -22.11
C ASP A 104 -1.50 16.49 -21.76
N GLY A 105 -1.07 15.76 -22.79
CA GLY A 105 -0.17 14.61 -22.68
C GLY A 105 -0.86 13.26 -22.48
N GLY A 106 -2.20 13.24 -22.44
CA GLY A 106 -2.98 12.01 -22.42
C GLY A 106 -3.21 11.40 -23.80
N THR A 107 -3.40 10.09 -23.83
CA THR A 107 -3.91 9.33 -24.98
C THR A 107 -5.17 8.57 -24.57
N VAL A 108 -5.82 7.88 -25.52
CA VAL A 108 -6.97 7.00 -25.22
C VAL A 108 -6.59 5.92 -24.19
N ASP A 109 -5.41 5.30 -24.36
CA ASP A 109 -4.95 4.23 -23.46
C ASP A 109 -4.33 4.76 -22.15
N LYS A 110 -3.79 5.98 -22.19
CA LYS A 110 -3.14 6.64 -21.05
C LYS A 110 -3.75 8.03 -20.85
N PRO A 111 -4.96 8.13 -20.27
CA PRO A 111 -5.66 9.39 -20.17
C PRO A 111 -4.98 10.36 -19.21
N VAL A 112 -5.31 11.64 -19.34
CA VAL A 112 -5.00 12.65 -18.33
C VAL A 112 -5.55 12.18 -16.97
N GLY A 113 -4.76 12.42 -15.92
CA GLY A 113 -5.04 11.96 -14.56
C GLY A 113 -4.53 10.55 -14.26
N LEU A 114 -4.04 9.80 -15.26
CA LEU A 114 -3.39 8.50 -15.03
C LEU A 114 -2.09 8.67 -14.23
N VAL A 115 -2.00 8.02 -13.09
CA VAL A 115 -0.83 8.05 -12.20
C VAL A 115 -0.54 6.66 -11.65
N TYR A 116 0.73 6.29 -11.65
CA TYR A 116 1.28 5.12 -10.98
C TYR A 116 2.12 5.55 -9.78
N ILE A 117 1.91 4.87 -8.67
CA ILE A 117 2.67 5.04 -7.43
C ILE A 117 3.41 3.74 -7.17
N GLY A 118 4.75 3.77 -7.20
CA GLY A 118 5.59 2.62 -6.86
C GLY A 118 6.05 2.69 -5.41
N LEU A 119 6.19 1.54 -4.74
CA LEU A 119 6.67 1.46 -3.36
C LEU A 119 7.63 0.28 -3.22
N ALA A 120 8.86 0.57 -2.83
CA ALA A 120 9.93 -0.41 -2.64
C ALA A 120 10.31 -0.52 -1.16
N THR A 121 10.43 -1.76 -0.69
CA THR A 121 11.12 -2.13 0.56
C THR A 121 12.36 -2.94 0.23
N ARG A 122 13.10 -3.40 1.25
CA ARG A 122 14.20 -4.36 1.06
C ARG A 122 13.75 -5.71 0.51
N GLN A 123 12.51 -6.12 0.75
CA GLN A 123 12.02 -7.45 0.42
C GLN A 123 11.12 -7.48 -0.82
N LYS A 124 10.40 -6.39 -1.08
CA LYS A 124 9.38 -6.36 -2.13
C LYS A 124 9.22 -4.99 -2.75
N VAL A 125 8.74 -4.98 -3.99
CA VAL A 125 8.40 -3.77 -4.74
C VAL A 125 6.98 -3.95 -5.23
N MET A 126 6.17 -2.91 -5.10
CA MET A 126 4.74 -2.94 -5.39
C MET A 126 4.30 -1.65 -6.06
N TYR A 127 3.09 -1.62 -6.59
CA TYR A 127 2.53 -0.40 -7.17
C TYR A 127 1.02 -0.25 -6.94
N LYS A 128 0.52 0.97 -7.17
CA LYS A 128 -0.90 1.27 -7.32
C LYS A 128 -1.12 2.17 -8.54
N LYS A 129 -2.24 1.94 -9.24
CA LYS A 129 -2.70 2.72 -10.39
C LYS A 129 -3.91 3.56 -10.00
N TYR A 130 -3.93 4.81 -10.42
CA TYR A 130 -5.03 5.75 -10.23
C TYR A 130 -5.34 6.47 -11.54
N VAL A 131 -6.58 6.89 -11.71
CA VAL A 131 -7.01 7.79 -12.78
C VAL A 131 -7.84 8.90 -12.14
N TRP A 132 -7.25 10.08 -12.00
CA TRP A 132 -7.89 11.25 -11.42
C TRP A 132 -8.67 12.03 -12.48
N THR A 133 -9.72 12.74 -12.06
CA THR A 133 -10.59 13.53 -12.96
C THR A 133 -10.48 15.04 -12.71
N GLY A 134 -9.51 15.48 -11.90
CA GLY A 134 -9.30 16.88 -11.56
C GLY A 134 -8.43 17.62 -12.58
N ASP A 135 -8.14 18.88 -12.27
CA ASP A 135 -7.17 19.68 -13.02
C ASP A 135 -5.72 19.30 -12.65
N ARG A 136 -4.74 19.95 -13.29
CA ARG A 136 -3.31 19.68 -13.05
C ARG A 136 -2.93 19.73 -11.58
N VAL A 137 -3.42 20.73 -10.85
CA VAL A 137 -3.08 20.93 -9.43
C VAL A 137 -3.72 19.83 -8.59
N SER A 138 -5.02 19.62 -8.76
CA SER A 138 -5.79 18.61 -8.03
C SER A 138 -5.24 17.20 -8.28
N ASN A 139 -4.87 16.87 -9.52
CA ASN A 139 -4.30 15.57 -9.87
C ASN A 139 -2.95 15.34 -9.18
N LYS A 140 -2.11 16.37 -9.04
CA LYS A 140 -0.86 16.28 -8.27
C LYS A 140 -1.13 16.07 -6.79
N GLU A 141 -2.03 16.85 -6.20
CA GLU A 141 -2.38 16.76 -4.79
C GLU A 141 -2.97 15.39 -4.43
N ASN A 142 -3.93 14.90 -5.22
CA ASN A 142 -4.53 13.57 -5.06
C ASN A 142 -3.48 12.45 -5.15
N SER A 143 -2.49 12.61 -6.04
CA SER A 143 -1.39 11.65 -6.18
C SER A 143 -0.48 11.62 -4.96
N VAL A 144 -0.18 12.77 -4.37
CA VAL A 144 0.62 12.86 -3.14
C VAL A 144 -0.13 12.30 -1.93
N GLU A 145 -1.43 12.59 -1.81
CA GLU A 145 -2.26 12.01 -0.75
C GLU A 145 -2.37 10.49 -0.87
N ALA A 146 -2.54 9.97 -2.09
CA ALA A 146 -2.52 8.54 -2.36
C ALA A 146 -1.16 7.89 -2.06
N ALA A 147 -0.05 8.59 -2.33
CA ALA A 147 1.30 8.11 -2.03
C ALA A 147 1.53 7.99 -0.52
N LEU A 148 1.15 9.02 0.25
CA LEU A 148 1.21 8.99 1.71
C LEU A 148 0.30 7.91 2.29
N THR A 149 -0.87 7.72 1.70
CA THR A 149 -1.81 6.64 2.08
C THR A 149 -1.20 5.27 1.83
N ALA A 150 -0.57 5.05 0.68
CA ALA A 150 0.08 3.78 0.36
C ALA A 150 1.22 3.46 1.32
N ILE A 151 2.05 4.45 1.70
CA ILE A 151 3.11 4.26 2.71
C ILE A 151 2.49 3.97 4.08
N TYR A 152 1.50 4.75 4.49
CA TYR A 152 0.85 4.56 5.79
C TYR A 152 0.29 3.14 5.91
N GLN A 153 -0.40 2.67 4.86
CA GLN A 153 -0.88 1.30 4.75
C GLN A 153 0.29 0.31 4.88
N LEU A 154 1.37 0.45 4.10
CA LEU A 154 2.56 -0.41 4.23
C LEU A 154 3.14 -0.45 5.65
N LEU A 155 3.21 0.70 6.33
CA LEU A 155 3.85 0.81 7.65
C LEU A 155 2.99 0.25 8.78
N THR A 156 1.67 0.25 8.58
CA THR A 156 0.68 -0.29 9.50
C THR A 156 0.35 -1.76 9.20
N MET A 157 0.73 -2.24 8.01
CA MET A 157 0.80 -3.66 7.69
C MET A 157 1.82 -4.35 8.60
N ASN A 158 1.48 -5.56 9.03
CA ASN A 158 2.06 -6.32 10.15
C ASN A 158 1.56 -5.97 11.56
N LYS A 159 0.61 -5.05 11.72
CA LYS A 159 -0.17 -5.07 12.96
C LYS A 159 -1.19 -6.19 12.86
N LEU A 160 -0.77 -7.37 13.32
CA LEU A 160 -1.71 -8.28 13.96
C LEU A 160 -2.55 -7.43 14.92
N GLN A 161 -3.83 -7.27 14.61
CA GLN A 161 -4.77 -6.65 15.52
C GLN A 161 -5.41 -7.77 16.34
N PHE A 162 -5.26 -7.68 17.67
CA PHE A 162 -6.07 -8.48 18.59
C PHE A 162 -7.39 -7.73 18.77
N ILE A 163 -8.49 -8.33 18.33
CA ILE A 163 -9.78 -7.64 18.19
C ILE A 163 -10.77 -8.18 19.23
N ASN A 164 -10.89 -9.50 19.34
CA ASN A 164 -11.86 -10.20 20.21
C ASN A 164 -13.26 -9.54 20.14
N GLU A 165 -13.75 -9.30 18.93
CA GLU A 165 -15.07 -8.71 18.69
C GLU A 165 -16.04 -9.76 18.15
N PRO A 166 -17.34 -9.67 18.52
CA PRO A 166 -18.36 -10.54 17.96
C PRO A 166 -18.54 -10.27 16.46
N ILE A 167 -18.68 -11.35 15.70
CA ILE A 167 -18.92 -11.31 14.25
C ILE A 167 -20.07 -12.25 13.88
N ARG A 168 -20.56 -12.14 12.65
CA ARG A 168 -21.44 -13.16 12.07
C ARG A 168 -20.67 -13.93 11.02
N VAL A 169 -20.76 -15.26 11.05
CA VAL A 169 -20.11 -16.12 10.07
C VAL A 169 -21.16 -17.02 9.45
N LYS A 170 -21.23 -17.01 8.11
CA LYS A 170 -21.93 -18.06 7.37
C LYS A 170 -20.93 -19.17 7.10
N ALA A 171 -21.10 -20.32 7.73
CA ALA A 171 -20.24 -21.49 7.59
C ALA A 171 -21.05 -22.76 7.38
N THR A 172 -20.47 -23.73 6.69
CA THR A 172 -20.91 -25.13 6.73
C THR A 172 -19.97 -25.95 7.61
N MET A 173 -20.37 -27.15 8.00
CA MET A 173 -19.54 -28.08 8.75
C MET A 173 -19.57 -29.43 8.04
N ASP A 174 -18.40 -30.02 7.82
CA ASP A 174 -18.25 -31.35 7.23
C ASP A 174 -17.03 -32.05 7.84
N ASP A 175 -17.13 -33.35 8.12
CA ASP A 175 -16.08 -34.16 8.75
C ASP A 175 -15.43 -33.53 10.01
N GLY A 176 -16.21 -32.78 10.79
CA GLY A 176 -15.72 -32.10 12.00
C GLY A 176 -14.93 -30.81 11.75
N TYR A 177 -14.83 -30.35 10.50
CA TYR A 177 -14.20 -29.09 10.10
C TYR A 177 -15.24 -28.05 9.71
N PHE A 178 -14.96 -26.80 10.05
CA PHE A 178 -15.80 -25.67 9.65
C PHE A 178 -15.32 -25.07 8.33
N HIS A 179 -16.25 -24.68 7.48
CA HIS A 179 -15.98 -24.02 6.20
C HIS A 179 -16.68 -22.65 6.16
N PRO A 180 -16.07 -21.61 6.75
CA PRO A 180 -16.57 -20.24 6.61
C PRO A 180 -16.61 -19.82 5.14
N GLN A 181 -17.75 -19.27 4.72
CA GLN A 181 -17.98 -18.76 3.37
C GLN A 181 -18.05 -17.23 3.35
N LYS A 182 -18.67 -16.62 4.37
CA LYS A 182 -18.78 -15.17 4.52
C LYS A 182 -18.62 -14.77 5.98
N ILE A 183 -17.89 -13.68 6.22
CA ILE A 183 -17.74 -13.05 7.53
C ILE A 183 -18.33 -11.65 7.48
N THR A 184 -19.18 -11.30 8.44
CA THR A 184 -19.71 -9.95 8.61
C THR A 184 -19.13 -9.33 9.87
N TRP A 185 -18.39 -8.24 9.71
CA TRP A 185 -17.72 -7.51 10.78
C TRP A 185 -17.87 -6.00 10.54
N ARG A 186 -18.37 -5.26 11.54
CA ARG A 186 -18.59 -3.80 11.47
C ARG A 186 -19.29 -3.35 10.17
N GLU A 187 -20.41 -4.00 9.85
CA GLU A 187 -21.23 -3.74 8.65
C GLU A 187 -20.58 -4.09 7.30
N GLN A 188 -19.32 -4.54 7.29
CA GLN A 188 -18.64 -5.03 6.09
C GLN A 188 -18.78 -6.55 5.94
N ILE A 189 -18.86 -7.01 4.69
CA ILE A 189 -18.94 -8.43 4.34
C ILE A 189 -17.63 -8.84 3.66
N TYR A 190 -16.97 -9.84 4.21
CA TYR A 190 -15.75 -10.44 3.69
C TYR A 190 -16.08 -11.82 3.12
N THR A 191 -15.80 -12.03 1.84
CA THR A 191 -15.94 -13.34 1.18
C THR A 191 -14.69 -14.16 1.41
N VAL A 192 -14.83 -15.34 2.00
CA VAL A 192 -13.70 -16.25 2.27
C VAL A 192 -13.26 -16.91 0.96
N VAL A 193 -11.96 -16.85 0.68
CA VAL A 193 -11.32 -17.48 -0.50
C VAL A 193 -10.63 -18.78 -0.11
N THR A 194 -10.00 -18.82 1.07
CA THR A 194 -9.30 -20.01 1.55
C THR A 194 -9.53 -20.19 3.04
N VAL A 195 -9.81 -21.43 3.44
CA VAL A 195 -9.84 -21.86 4.83
C VAL A 195 -8.52 -22.55 5.11
N GLY A 196 -7.75 -21.98 6.03
CA GLY A 196 -6.45 -22.49 6.46
C GLY A 196 -6.58 -23.42 7.67
N ARG A 197 -5.58 -23.33 8.56
CA ARG A 197 -5.51 -24.16 9.77
C ARG A 197 -6.73 -23.95 10.66
N GLN A 198 -7.23 -25.05 11.21
CA GLN A 198 -8.21 -25.08 12.30
C GLN A 198 -7.59 -25.77 13.52
N TRP A 199 -7.87 -25.27 14.71
CA TRP A 199 -7.42 -25.90 15.95
C TRP A 199 -8.38 -25.61 17.09
N ALA A 200 -8.51 -26.56 18.02
CA ALA A 200 -9.30 -26.41 19.23
C ALA A 200 -8.42 -25.95 20.40
N THR A 201 -9.00 -25.15 21.26
CA THR A 201 -8.47 -24.66 22.53
C THR A 201 -9.59 -24.69 23.57
N ASP A 202 -9.27 -24.41 24.83
CA ASP A 202 -10.25 -24.42 25.92
C ASP A 202 -11.37 -23.37 25.75
N ASP A 203 -11.12 -22.32 24.97
CA ASP A 203 -12.04 -21.21 24.69
C ASP A 203 -12.80 -21.35 23.35
N GLY A 204 -12.51 -22.37 22.55
CA GLY A 204 -13.30 -22.67 21.35
C GLY A 204 -12.51 -23.29 20.19
N THR A 205 -13.11 -23.26 19.00
CA THR A 205 -12.47 -23.69 17.75
C THR A 205 -12.02 -22.46 16.95
N HIS A 206 -10.73 -22.35 16.71
CA HIS A 206 -10.11 -21.30 15.93
C HIS A 206 -9.93 -21.72 14.48
N ILE A 207 -10.12 -20.78 13.55
CA ILE A 207 -10.04 -21.00 12.11
C ILE A 207 -9.31 -19.80 11.50
N LEU A 208 -8.21 -20.06 10.81
CA LEU A 208 -7.55 -19.06 9.97
C LEU A 208 -8.20 -19.04 8.59
N VAL A 209 -8.59 -17.87 8.11
CA VAL A 209 -9.15 -17.69 6.76
C VAL A 209 -8.43 -16.59 6.00
N GLU A 210 -8.40 -16.71 4.68
CA GLU A 210 -8.03 -15.64 3.75
C GLU A 210 -9.28 -15.19 3.00
N VAL A 211 -9.48 -13.89 2.88
CA VAL A 211 -10.68 -13.29 2.26
C VAL A 211 -10.32 -12.60 0.94
N HIS A 212 -11.32 -12.24 0.13
CA HIS A 212 -11.14 -11.82 -1.26
C HIS A 212 -10.27 -10.56 -1.44
N ASP A 213 -10.25 -9.65 -0.47
CA ASP A 213 -9.33 -8.51 -0.49
C ASP A 213 -7.88 -8.92 -0.17
N GLY A 214 -7.63 -10.22 0.05
CA GLY A 214 -6.42 -10.94 0.44
C GLY A 214 -6.04 -10.83 1.92
N SER A 215 -6.87 -10.19 2.75
CA SER A 215 -6.65 -10.11 4.19
C SER A 215 -6.78 -11.49 4.83
N ARG A 216 -6.12 -11.69 5.97
CA ARG A 216 -6.30 -12.89 6.79
C ARG A 216 -7.07 -12.57 8.05
N MET A 217 -7.89 -13.51 8.51
CA MET A 217 -8.68 -13.37 9.73
C MET A 217 -8.58 -14.67 10.53
N GLU A 218 -8.40 -14.57 11.85
CA GLU A 218 -8.59 -15.67 12.78
C GLU A 218 -9.96 -15.51 13.41
N VAL A 219 -10.87 -16.43 13.10
CA VAL A 219 -12.21 -16.47 13.67
C VAL A 219 -12.30 -17.62 14.66
N ARG A 220 -12.96 -17.39 15.80
CA ARG A 220 -13.18 -18.40 16.83
C ARG A 220 -14.67 -18.64 17.03
N LEU A 221 -15.09 -19.90 16.97
CA LEU A 221 -16.37 -20.34 17.50
C LEU A 221 -16.18 -20.71 18.97
N ASP A 222 -16.71 -19.88 19.87
CA ASP A 222 -16.59 -20.12 21.32
C ASP A 222 -17.47 -21.31 21.77
N CYS A 223 -17.25 -21.80 22.99
CA CYS A 223 -18.03 -22.90 23.58
C CYS A 223 -19.53 -22.56 23.77
N GLY A 224 -19.91 -21.29 23.64
CA GLY A 224 -21.30 -20.81 23.63
C GLY A 224 -21.89 -20.68 22.22
N PHE A 225 -21.23 -21.24 21.20
CA PHE A 225 -21.62 -21.18 19.79
C PHE A 225 -21.69 -19.75 19.22
N ARG A 226 -20.84 -18.84 19.71
CA ARG A 226 -20.73 -17.47 19.18
C ARG A 226 -19.42 -17.29 18.44
N TRP A 227 -19.51 -16.63 17.29
CA TRP A 227 -18.35 -16.30 16.48
C TRP A 227 -17.69 -14.99 16.94
N ASN A 228 -16.37 -15.02 17.06
CA ASN A 228 -15.54 -13.86 17.37
C ASN A 228 -14.43 -13.73 16.32
N LEU A 229 -14.03 -12.48 16.03
CA LEU A 229 -12.82 -12.16 15.30
C LEU A 229 -11.71 -11.91 16.33
N ASP A 230 -10.78 -12.84 16.43
CA ASP A 230 -9.69 -12.74 17.41
C ASP A 230 -8.51 -11.97 16.83
N LYS A 231 -8.17 -12.25 15.57
CA LYS A 231 -7.03 -11.63 14.89
C LYS A 231 -7.39 -11.19 13.48
N TYR A 232 -6.87 -10.04 13.08
CA TYR A 232 -7.02 -9.52 11.72
C TYR A 232 -5.67 -9.07 11.17
N TRP A 233 -5.38 -9.51 9.94
CA TRP A 233 -4.23 -9.12 9.16
C TRP A 233 -4.72 -8.50 7.85
N ALA A 234 -4.75 -7.18 7.78
CA ALA A 234 -5.13 -6.45 6.58
C ALA A 234 -4.20 -6.76 5.40
N ASN A 235 -4.75 -6.90 4.19
CA ASN A 235 -3.96 -7.00 2.97
C ASN A 235 -3.70 -5.66 2.29
N VAL A 236 -2.68 -5.70 1.44
CA VAL A 236 -2.70 -5.31 0.02
C VAL A 236 -1.55 -4.39 -0.31
N LEU A 237 -0.70 -4.89 -1.19
CA LEU A 237 -0.08 -4.16 -2.29
C LEU A 237 0.23 -5.19 -3.39
N ILE A 238 -0.09 -4.89 -4.66
CA ILE A 238 0.19 -5.78 -5.81
C ILE A 238 1.68 -5.70 -6.13
N ALA A 239 2.37 -6.84 -6.20
CA ALA A 239 3.78 -6.95 -6.59
C ALA A 239 3.97 -6.71 -8.10
#